data_AF-A0A411PN00-F1
#
_entry.id   AF-A0A411PN00-F1
#
_cell.length_a   1.000
_cell.length_b   1.000
_cell.length_c   1.000
_cell.angle_alpha   90.00
_cell.angle_beta   90.00
_cell.angle_gamma   90.00
#
_symmetry.space_group_name_H-M   'P 1'
#
loop_
_entity.id
_entity.type
_entity.pdbx_description
1 polymer ?
#
loop_
_entity_poly.entity_id
_entity_poly.type
_entity_poly.pdbx_seq_one_letter_code
_entity_poly.pdbx_strand_id
1 'polypeptide(L)'
;MVWVGCLLLFGLSLFGCESVGYTNDSDKSDYPVLTAVGYAPISQQPALLEKEKVLQAMEASKILAYRELAEQVYGMQLSSSSAAKGYFLNSIDTKVKIQGVIKGAKVVKTYPVDGFYVTELELDFKLVRDLYMQSESPVQSNTLIVEPVKNF
;
A
#
# COMPACT_ATOMS: atom_id res chain seq x y z
N MET A 1 9.15 66.81 7.08
CA MET A 1 7.78 66.40 7.50
C MET A 1 7.08 65.65 6.36
N VAL A 2 7.70 64.59 5.82
CA VAL A 2 7.16 63.72 4.73
C VAL A 2 7.45 62.23 5.00
N TRP A 3 8.42 61.92 5.88
CA TRP A 3 8.84 60.53 6.15
C TRP A 3 7.96 59.74 7.14
N VAL A 4 7.04 60.40 7.84
CA VAL A 4 6.17 59.75 8.84
C VAL A 4 4.86 59.22 8.22
N GLY A 5 4.46 59.74 7.05
CA GLY A 5 3.22 59.31 6.37
C GLY A 5 3.33 57.98 5.62
N CYS A 6 4.54 57.53 5.29
CA CYS A 6 4.74 56.31 4.49
C CYS A 6 4.68 55.02 5.33
N LEU A 7 4.81 55.13 6.66
CA LEU A 7 4.85 53.97 7.54
C LEU A 7 3.46 53.46 7.98
N LEU A 8 2.40 54.19 7.67
CA LEU A 8 1.01 53.83 8.04
C LEU A 8 0.21 53.17 6.90
N LEU A 9 0.76 53.07 5.69
CA LEU A 9 0.09 52.45 4.54
C LEU A 9 0.54 51.01 4.24
N PHE A 10 1.50 50.47 4.99
CA PHE A 10 1.99 49.10 4.83
C PHE A 10 1.37 48.09 5.83
N GLY A 11 0.41 48.53 6.64
CA GLY A 11 -0.12 47.80 7.81
C GLY A 11 -1.49 47.12 7.63
N LEU A 12 -2.01 46.97 6.41
CA LEU A 12 -3.41 46.53 6.21
C LEU A 12 -3.57 45.48 5.10
N SER A 13 -2.71 44.45 5.11
CA SER A 13 -2.84 43.33 4.16
C SER A 13 -2.64 41.93 4.76
N LEU A 14 -2.76 41.77 6.08
CA LEU A 14 -2.60 40.46 6.74
C LEU A 14 -3.81 40.00 7.56
N PHE A 15 -5.03 40.20 7.05
CA PHE A 15 -6.21 39.49 7.58
C PHE A 15 -7.04 38.94 6.42
N GLY A 16 -6.58 37.81 5.91
CA GLY A 16 -7.32 36.96 4.99
C GLY A 16 -6.93 35.51 5.26
N CYS A 17 -7.19 35.01 6.48
CA CYS A 17 -7.21 33.58 6.71
C CYS A 17 -8.62 33.12 6.40
N GLU A 18 -8.86 32.68 5.16
CA GLU A 18 -10.08 31.96 4.83
C GLU A 18 -9.97 30.59 5.48
N SER A 19 -10.73 30.39 6.57
CA SER A 19 -10.90 29.06 7.14
C SER A 19 -11.69 28.24 6.11
N VAL A 20 -11.00 27.36 5.39
CA VAL A 20 -11.66 26.30 4.61
C VAL A 20 -12.52 25.52 5.59
N GLY A 21 -13.83 25.76 5.53
CA GLY A 21 -14.81 25.02 6.31
C GLY A 21 -14.86 23.60 5.75
N TYR A 22 -14.16 22.67 6.39
CA TYR A 22 -14.37 21.25 6.19
C TYR A 22 -15.79 20.95 6.67
N THR A 23 -16.76 20.93 5.76
CA THR A 23 -18.04 20.29 6.02
C THR A 23 -17.73 18.82 6.26
N ASN A 24 -17.87 18.38 7.51
CA ASN A 24 -17.79 16.98 7.86
C ASN A 24 -19.04 16.28 7.28
N ASP A 25 -19.02 15.98 5.98
CA ASP A 25 -19.90 15.01 5.35
C ASP A 25 -19.41 13.60 5.75
N SER A 26 -19.50 13.31 7.05
CA SER A 26 -18.97 12.11 7.67
C SER A 26 -19.87 10.86 7.52
N ASP A 27 -20.76 10.83 6.53
CA ASP A 27 -21.78 9.78 6.40
C ASP A 27 -21.90 9.14 5.01
N LYS A 28 -20.95 9.42 4.11
CA LYS A 28 -20.63 8.53 2.99
C LYS A 28 -19.17 8.13 3.11
N SER A 29 -18.88 7.05 3.84
CA SER A 29 -17.55 6.46 3.80
C SER A 29 -17.35 5.80 2.42
N ASP A 30 -16.99 6.60 1.43
CA ASP A 30 -16.49 6.06 0.17
C ASP A 30 -15.07 5.56 0.43
N TYR A 31 -14.94 4.23 0.54
CA TYR A 31 -13.65 3.59 0.74
C TYR A 31 -13.00 3.39 -0.64
N PRO A 32 -11.77 3.88 -0.86
CA PRO A 32 -11.11 3.70 -2.13
C PRO A 32 -10.78 2.22 -2.37
N VAL A 33 -10.82 1.82 -3.64
CA VAL A 33 -10.29 0.53 -4.10
C VAL A 33 -8.98 0.80 -4.83
N LEU A 34 -7.87 0.26 -4.32
CA LEU A 34 -6.57 0.36 -4.99
C LEU A 34 -6.32 -0.84 -5.88
N THR A 35 -5.62 -0.62 -6.98
CA THR A 35 -5.20 -1.65 -7.91
C THR A 35 -3.71 -1.56 -8.17
N ALA A 36 -3.05 -2.70 -8.34
CA ALA A 36 -1.62 -2.76 -8.65
C ALA A 36 -1.32 -3.86 -9.67
N VAL A 37 -0.29 -3.68 -10.50
CA VAL A 37 0.04 -4.60 -11.59
C VAL A 37 1.53 -4.90 -11.64
N GLY A 38 1.88 -6.17 -11.44
CA GLY A 38 3.25 -6.63 -11.55
C GLY A 38 3.52 -7.30 -12.90
N TYR A 39 4.61 -6.89 -13.55
CA TYR A 39 5.08 -7.45 -14.82
C TYR A 39 6.43 -8.13 -14.63
N ALA A 40 6.55 -9.41 -15.03
CA ALA A 40 7.81 -10.13 -14.97
C ALA A 40 8.14 -10.79 -16.33
N PRO A 41 9.28 -10.45 -16.95
CA PRO A 41 9.68 -11.08 -18.21
C PRO A 41 10.04 -12.54 -18.01
N ILE A 42 9.44 -13.44 -18.80
CA ILE A 42 9.66 -14.90 -18.71
C ILE A 42 11.10 -15.25 -19.10
N SER A 43 11.63 -14.63 -20.17
CA SER A 43 12.95 -14.94 -20.71
C SER A 43 14.12 -14.60 -19.78
N GLN A 44 13.92 -13.69 -18.82
CA GLN A 44 14.96 -13.23 -17.90
C GLN A 44 14.95 -13.97 -16.55
N GLN A 45 14.02 -14.91 -16.35
CA GLN A 45 13.96 -15.65 -15.09
C GLN A 45 15.13 -16.64 -14.97
N PRO A 46 15.72 -16.79 -13.77
CA PRO A 46 16.85 -17.69 -13.52
C PRO A 46 16.39 -19.16 -13.43
N ALA A 47 15.99 -19.73 -14.56
CA ALA A 47 15.68 -21.15 -14.70
C ALA A 47 16.23 -21.73 -16.02
N LEU A 48 16.53 -23.03 -16.03
CA LEU A 48 17.04 -23.70 -17.23
C LEU A 48 15.89 -24.13 -18.15
N LEU A 49 14.81 -24.66 -17.59
CA LEU A 49 13.65 -25.11 -18.35
C LEU A 49 12.65 -23.97 -18.55
N GLU A 50 12.09 -23.86 -19.76
CA GLU A 50 11.10 -22.83 -20.08
C GLU A 50 9.86 -22.89 -19.16
N LYS A 51 9.42 -24.10 -18.78
CA LYS A 51 8.30 -24.25 -17.84
C LYS A 51 8.61 -23.68 -16.45
N GLU A 52 9.85 -23.82 -15.99
CA GLU A 52 10.30 -23.27 -14.72
C GLU A 52 10.43 -21.75 -14.80
N LYS A 53 10.92 -21.22 -15.93
CA LYS A 53 10.93 -19.77 -16.18
C LYS A 53 9.53 -19.17 -16.11
N VAL A 54 8.53 -19.83 -16.69
CA VAL A 54 7.13 -19.37 -16.61
C VAL A 54 6.65 -19.35 -15.16
N LEU A 55 6.93 -20.39 -14.37
CA LEU A 55 6.55 -20.45 -12.96
C LEU A 55 7.23 -19.33 -12.15
N GLN A 56 8.53 -19.13 -12.34
CA GLN A 56 9.28 -18.06 -11.68
C GLN A 56 8.77 -16.68 -12.11
N ALA A 57 8.42 -16.48 -13.38
CA ALA A 57 7.85 -15.23 -13.86
C ALA A 57 6.49 -14.95 -13.22
N MET A 58 5.67 -15.98 -13.05
CA MET A 58 4.41 -15.88 -12.33
C MET A 58 4.63 -15.40 -10.89
N GLU A 59 5.57 -16.01 -10.16
CA GLU A 59 5.91 -15.63 -8.79
C GLU A 59 6.49 -14.21 -8.71
N ALA A 60 7.44 -13.87 -9.60
CA ALA A 60 8.04 -12.55 -9.68
C ALA A 60 7.01 -11.47 -10.00
N SER A 61 6.08 -11.73 -10.93
CA SER A 61 5.00 -10.79 -11.28
C SER A 61 4.11 -10.52 -10.07
N LYS A 62 3.80 -11.55 -9.27
CA LYS A 62 3.03 -11.38 -8.03
C LYS A 62 3.77 -10.53 -7.00
N ILE A 63 5.07 -10.76 -6.80
CA ILE A 63 5.90 -9.96 -5.87
C ILE A 63 5.91 -8.49 -6.30
N LEU A 64 6.09 -8.22 -7.60
CA LEU A 64 6.11 -6.86 -8.14
C LEU A 64 4.76 -6.16 -7.98
N ALA A 65 3.65 -6.87 -8.13
CA ALA A 65 2.32 -6.33 -7.91
C ALA A 65 2.10 -5.96 -6.44
N TYR A 66 2.54 -6.81 -5.50
CA TYR A 66 2.49 -6.50 -4.06
C TYR A 66 3.39 -5.32 -3.69
N ARG A 67 4.54 -5.18 -4.34
CA ARG A 67 5.44 -4.03 -4.17
C ARG A 67 4.74 -2.75 -4.60
N GLU A 68 4.18 -2.69 -5.80
CA GLU A 68 3.45 -1.51 -6.27
C GLU A 68 2.27 -1.18 -5.35
N LEU A 69 1.51 -2.19 -4.90
CA LEU A 69 0.43 -1.96 -3.95
C LEU A 69 0.95 -1.39 -2.62
N ALA A 70 2.09 -1.88 -2.13
CA ALA A 70 2.73 -1.35 -0.92
C ALA A 70 3.17 0.11 -1.12
N GLU A 71 3.72 0.44 -2.28
CA GLU A 71 4.11 1.82 -2.63
C GLU A 71 2.91 2.77 -2.56
N GLN A 72 1.77 2.35 -3.12
CA GLN A 72 0.52 3.12 -3.07
C GLN A 72 -0.02 3.24 -1.63
N VAL A 73 -0.05 2.14 -0.87
CA VAL A 73 -0.60 2.11 0.50
C VAL A 73 0.24 2.92 1.49
N TYR A 74 1.57 2.82 1.40
CA TYR A 74 2.47 3.49 2.33
C TYR A 74 2.98 4.84 1.82
N GLY A 75 2.63 5.25 0.61
CA GLY A 75 3.04 6.53 0.01
C GLY A 75 4.55 6.64 -0.24
N MET A 76 5.24 5.51 -0.43
CA MET A 76 6.68 5.46 -0.70
C MET A 76 6.94 5.00 -2.12
N GLN A 77 7.98 5.53 -2.76
CA GLN A 77 8.44 5.04 -4.06
C GLN A 77 9.73 4.24 -3.86
N LEU A 78 9.75 2.96 -4.26
CA LEU A 78 11.01 2.23 -4.30
C LEU A 78 11.70 2.58 -5.63
N SER A 79 12.70 3.46 -5.56
CA SER A 79 13.54 3.78 -6.72
C SER A 79 14.52 2.64 -6.99
N SER A 80 14.43 2.03 -8.18
CA SER A 80 15.47 1.14 -8.69
C SER A 80 16.50 2.00 -9.41
N SER A 81 17.62 2.30 -8.75
CA SER A 81 18.75 2.99 -9.40
C SER A 81 19.52 2.00 -10.28
N SER A 82 18.96 1.68 -11.44
CA SER A 82 19.69 1.01 -12.52
C SER A 82 20.11 2.08 -13.53
N ALA A 83 21.27 2.69 -13.30
CA ALA A 83 21.88 3.53 -14.31
C ALA A 83 22.28 2.64 -15.50
N ALA A 84 21.62 2.81 -16.64
CA ALA A 84 21.94 2.16 -17.90
C ALA A 84 23.30 2.66 -18.43
N LYS A 85 24.40 2.18 -17.84
CA LYS A 85 25.76 2.34 -18.38
C LYS A 85 26.65 1.24 -17.81
N GLY A 86 26.68 0.12 -18.53
CA GLY A 86 27.80 -0.82 -18.60
C GLY A 86 28.29 -1.46 -17.29
N TYR A 87 28.37 -2.79 -17.31
CA TYR A 87 29.23 -3.62 -16.47
C TYR A 87 28.67 -4.04 -15.09
N PHE A 88 28.41 -5.35 -15.00
CA PHE A 88 28.25 -6.17 -13.80
C PHE A 88 27.08 -5.86 -12.86
N LEU A 89 26.01 -6.63 -13.03
CA LEU A 89 24.97 -6.87 -12.02
C LEU A 89 25.56 -7.65 -10.82
N ASN A 90 26.32 -6.97 -9.97
CA ASN A 90 26.81 -7.49 -8.70
C ASN A 90 26.49 -6.51 -7.57
N SER A 91 25.19 -6.25 -7.34
CA SER A 91 24.62 -5.73 -6.07
C SER A 91 23.23 -5.14 -6.30
N ILE A 92 22.22 -5.98 -6.55
CA ILE A 92 20.87 -5.60 -6.12
C ILE A 92 20.78 -5.96 -4.64
N ASP A 93 21.44 -5.16 -3.80
CA ASP A 93 21.30 -5.23 -2.36
C ASP A 93 20.09 -4.38 -1.96
N THR A 94 18.93 -4.70 -2.52
CA THR A 94 17.65 -4.14 -2.08
C THR A 94 17.01 -5.14 -1.15
N LYS A 95 17.56 -5.27 0.07
CA LYS A 95 16.89 -5.93 1.19
C LYS A 95 15.74 -5.06 1.69
N VAL A 96 14.74 -4.80 0.85
CA VAL A 96 13.41 -4.47 1.40
C VAL A 96 12.80 -5.81 1.74
N LYS A 97 13.04 -6.26 2.96
CA LYS A 97 12.36 -7.40 3.57
C LYS A 97 10.90 -6.99 3.76
N ILE A 98 10.10 -7.01 2.68
CA ILE A 98 8.65 -6.76 2.72
C ILE A 98 8.03 -7.95 3.47
N GLN A 99 8.10 -7.88 4.80
CA GLN A 99 7.42 -8.79 5.72
C GLN A 99 5.91 -8.51 5.79
N GLY A 100 5.44 -7.45 5.13
CA GLY A 100 4.05 -7.07 5.11
C GLY A 100 3.28 -7.84 4.05
N VAL A 101 2.43 -8.78 4.47
CA VAL A 101 1.25 -9.13 3.68
C VAL A 101 0.26 -7.98 3.86
N ILE A 102 -0.09 -7.28 2.77
CA ILE A 102 -1.14 -6.26 2.80
C ILE A 102 -2.46 -7.00 3.03
N LYS A 103 -2.98 -6.91 4.27
CA LYS A 103 -4.23 -7.57 4.63
C LYS A 103 -5.37 -7.05 3.76
N GLY A 104 -6.19 -7.95 3.24
CA GLY A 104 -7.29 -7.61 2.34
C GLY A 104 -6.90 -7.49 0.85
N ALA A 105 -5.61 -7.55 0.51
CA ALA A 105 -5.19 -7.55 -0.90
C ALA A 105 -5.51 -8.89 -1.56
N LYS A 106 -6.13 -8.85 -2.73
CA LYS A 106 -6.57 -10.01 -3.51
C LYS A 106 -5.92 -10.02 -4.89
N VAL A 107 -5.49 -11.20 -5.32
CA VAL A 107 -5.12 -11.44 -6.73
C VAL A 107 -6.39 -11.54 -7.55
N VAL A 108 -6.59 -10.61 -8.48
CA VAL A 108 -7.75 -10.59 -9.37
C VAL A 108 -7.47 -11.44 -10.61
N LYS A 109 -6.29 -11.29 -11.20
CA LYS A 109 -5.87 -12.01 -12.41
C LYS A 109 -4.38 -12.29 -12.43
N THR A 110 -4.00 -13.36 -13.11
CA THR A 110 -2.60 -13.73 -13.34
C THR A 110 -2.51 -14.42 -14.70
N TYR A 111 -1.90 -13.77 -15.69
CA TYR A 111 -1.90 -14.23 -17.08
C TYR A 111 -0.65 -13.79 -17.87
N PRO A 112 -0.24 -14.54 -18.91
CA PRO A 112 0.87 -14.15 -19.76
C PRO A 112 0.45 -13.11 -20.83
N VAL A 113 1.32 -12.14 -21.12
CA VAL A 113 1.17 -11.13 -22.18
C VAL A 113 2.54 -10.80 -22.76
N ASP A 114 2.74 -10.90 -24.07
CA ASP A 114 3.94 -10.44 -24.79
C ASP A 114 5.30 -10.86 -24.19
N GLY A 115 5.39 -12.12 -23.72
CA GLY A 115 6.62 -12.65 -23.10
C GLY A 115 6.82 -12.24 -21.64
N PHE A 116 5.85 -11.55 -21.05
CA PHE A 116 5.75 -11.27 -19.63
C PHE A 116 4.68 -12.14 -18.98
N TYR A 117 4.82 -12.34 -17.69
CA TYR A 117 3.73 -12.74 -16.81
C TYR A 117 3.22 -11.49 -16.09
N VAL A 118 1.89 -11.31 -16.07
CA VAL A 118 1.21 -10.16 -15.49
C VAL A 118 0.34 -10.64 -14.32
N THR A 119 0.45 -9.96 -13.17
CA THR A 119 -0.43 -10.18 -12.02
C THR A 119 -1.11 -8.88 -11.63
N GLU A 120 -2.44 -8.89 -11.55
CA GLU A 120 -3.26 -7.78 -11.09
C GLU A 120 -3.73 -8.05 -9.65
N LEU A 121 -3.53 -7.07 -8.76
CA LEU A 121 -4.02 -7.04 -7.39
C LEU A 121 -5.08 -5.96 -7.19
N GLU A 122 -5.96 -6.19 -6.24
CA GLU A 122 -6.95 -5.24 -5.76
C GLU A 122 -6.95 -5.20 -4.23
N LEU A 123 -7.18 -4.01 -3.66
CA LEU A 123 -7.35 -3.78 -2.23
C LEU A 123 -8.55 -2.88 -1.98
N ASP A 124 -9.60 -3.44 -1.39
CA ASP A 124 -10.76 -2.70 -0.91
C ASP A 124 -10.53 -2.20 0.52
N PHE A 125 -10.43 -0.88 0.72
CA PHE A 125 -10.22 -0.31 2.05
C PHE A 125 -11.39 -0.49 3.01
N LYS A 126 -12.60 -0.75 2.50
CA LYS A 126 -13.74 -1.15 3.34
C LYS A 126 -13.45 -2.49 4.01
N LEU A 127 -13.01 -3.47 3.22
CA LEU A 127 -12.62 -4.78 3.73
C LEU A 127 -11.46 -4.66 4.73
N VAL A 128 -10.47 -3.81 4.45
CA VAL A 128 -9.37 -3.56 5.39
C VAL A 128 -9.90 -3.07 6.73
N ARG A 129 -10.78 -2.05 6.73
CA ARG A 129 -11.41 -1.52 7.95
C ARG A 129 -12.12 -2.62 8.73
N ASP A 130 -12.95 -3.42 8.05
CA ASP A 130 -13.74 -4.48 8.68
C ASP A 130 -12.83 -5.53 9.34
N LEU A 131 -11.73 -5.92 8.67
CA LEU A 131 -10.73 -6.84 9.22
C LEU A 131 -10.03 -6.30 10.48
N TYR A 132 -9.74 -5.00 10.54
CA TYR A 132 -9.16 -4.37 11.72
C TYR A 132 -10.14 -4.35 12.89
N MET A 133 -11.40 -3.95 12.67
CA MET A 133 -12.43 -3.90 13.72
C MET A 133 -12.74 -5.27 14.33
N GLN A 134 -12.68 -6.34 13.53
CA GLN A 134 -12.84 -7.70 14.02
C GLN A 134 -11.66 -8.15 14.90
N SER A 135 -10.43 -7.73 14.59
CA SER A 135 -9.24 -8.12 15.35
C SER A 135 -9.15 -7.48 16.74
N GLU A 136 -9.84 -6.37 16.97
CA GLU A 136 -9.87 -5.64 18.25
C GLU A 136 -11.06 -6.03 19.15
N SER A 137 -12.01 -6.83 18.65
CA SER A 137 -13.11 -7.33 19.47
C SER A 137 -12.56 -8.30 20.54
N PRO A 138 -12.76 -8.04 21.85
CA PRO A 138 -12.26 -8.95 22.88
C PRO A 138 -12.89 -10.32 22.64
N VAL A 139 -12.04 -11.35 22.51
CA VAL A 139 -12.49 -12.74 22.58
C VAL A 139 -13.30 -12.83 23.86
N GLN A 140 -14.62 -13.00 23.73
CA GLN A 140 -15.49 -13.24 24.86
C GLN A 140 -14.97 -14.55 25.46
N SER A 141 -14.15 -14.44 26.51
CA SER A 141 -13.70 -15.59 27.27
C SER A 141 -14.98 -16.21 27.78
N ASN A 142 -15.39 -17.33 27.18
CA ASN A 142 -16.33 -18.24 27.79
C ASN A 142 -15.61 -18.86 28.99
N THR A 143 -15.34 -18.03 30.00
CA THR A 143 -15.05 -18.46 31.35
C THR A 143 -16.35 -19.08 31.81
N LEU A 144 -16.45 -20.41 31.68
CA LEU A 144 -17.47 -21.16 32.37
C LEU A 144 -17.24 -20.91 33.86
N ILE A 145 -18.03 -20.02 34.44
CA ILE A 145 -18.14 -19.93 35.90
C ILE A 145 -18.77 -21.26 36.30
N VAL A 146 -17.93 -22.22 36.70
CA VAL A 146 -18.41 -23.43 37.36
C VAL A 146 -18.89 -22.97 38.73
N GLU A 147 -20.21 -22.83 38.90
CA GLU A 147 -20.76 -22.61 40.23
C GLU A 147 -20.39 -23.81 41.11
N PRO A 148 -19.83 -23.58 42.33
CA PRO A 148 -19.53 -24.68 43.22
C PRO A 148 -20.84 -25.38 43.60
N VAL A 149 -20.92 -26.69 43.35
CA VAL A 149 -22.07 -27.50 43.75
C VAL A 149 -22.21 -27.38 45.27
N LYS A 150 -23.34 -26.80 45.71
CA LYS A 150 -23.70 -26.77 47.13
C LYS A 150 -24.20 -28.14 47.52
N ASN A 151 -23.31 -28.90 48.15
CA ASN A 151 -23.68 -30.14 48.83
C ASN A 151 -23.96 -29.76 50.29
N PHE A 152 -25.16 -30.07 50.78
CA PHE A 152 -25.55 -29.96 52.18
C PHE A 152 -24.71 -30.90 53.07
#